data_AF-A0A7X2MT23-F1
#
_entry.id   AF-A0A7X2MT23-F1
#
_cell.length_a   1.000
_cell.length_b   1.000
_cell.length_c   1.000
_cell.angle_alpha   90.00
_cell.angle_beta   90.00
_cell.angle_gamma   90.00
#
_symmetry.space_group_name_H-M   'P 1'
#
loop_
_entity.id
_entity.type
_entity.pdbx_description
1 polymer ?
#
loop_
_entity_poly.entity_id
_entity_poly.type
_entity_poly.pdbx_seq_one_letter_code
_entity_poly.pdbx_strand_id
1 'polypeptide(L)'
;LGLYPDKVVLAGLYQDRLRAKQALLQSLHRVGALPKRAGRDARRTGMSKALNRAMQRYLADSHSALLGLQPEDWLDMATPVNIPGTSDEYPNWRRKLSATLETLFSDPATDTLLRDLTARRKRLLRN
;
A
#
# COMPACT_ATOMS: atom_id res chain seq x y z
N LEU A 1 20.19 1.90 11.76
CA LEU A 1 19.69 3.28 11.64
C LEU A 1 19.57 4.01 12.97
N GLY A 2 19.32 3.33 14.10
CA GLY A 2 19.34 3.99 15.42
C GLY A 2 18.18 4.97 15.70
N LEU A 3 17.14 4.99 14.85
CA LEU A 3 16.06 5.99 14.89
C LEU A 3 15.14 5.89 16.12
N TYR A 4 15.05 4.72 16.75
CA TYR A 4 14.23 4.50 17.94
C TYR A 4 15.08 3.87 19.05
N PRO A 5 15.92 4.67 19.73
CA PRO A 5 16.77 4.16 20.81
C PRO A 5 15.94 3.82 22.07
N ASP A 6 14.82 4.52 22.28
CA ASP A 6 13.87 4.24 23.37
C ASP A 6 12.98 3.04 23.03
N LYS A 7 13.16 1.95 23.78
CA LYS A 7 12.43 0.70 23.61
C LYS A 7 10.96 0.79 24.01
N VAL A 8 10.60 1.66 24.95
CA VAL A 8 9.22 1.86 25.39
C VAL A 8 8.44 2.56 24.28
N VAL A 9 9.02 3.61 23.70
CA VAL A 9 8.45 4.31 22.53
C VAL A 9 8.31 3.35 21.35
N LEU A 10 9.35 2.58 21.03
CA LEU A 10 9.31 1.61 19.92
C LEU A 10 8.21 0.56 20.11
N ALA A 11 8.04 0.02 21.32
CA ALA A 11 6.97 -0.93 21.62
C ALA A 11 5.57 -0.31 21.42
N GLY A 12 5.38 0.94 21.85
CA GLY A 12 4.15 1.70 21.60
C GLY A 12 3.84 1.84 20.10
N LEU A 13 4.84 2.19 19.28
CA LEU A 13 4.68 2.30 17.82
C LEU A 13 4.28 0.96 17.16
N TYR A 14 4.78 -0.17 17.64
CA TYR A 14 4.34 -1.48 17.17
C TYR A 14 2.88 -1.77 17.52
N GLN A 15 2.44 -1.41 18.73
CA GLN A 15 1.05 -1.56 19.15
C GLN A 15 0.11 -0.67 18.30
N ASP A 16 0.49 0.58 18.07
CA ASP A 16 -0.25 1.52 17.21
C ASP A 16 -0.34 1.01 15.78
N ARG A 17 0.78 0.54 15.23
CA ARG A 17 0.81 -0.05 13.90
C ARG A 17 -0.13 -1.24 13.79
N LEU A 18 -0.15 -2.12 14.80
CA LEU A 18 -1.03 -3.28 14.78
C LEU A 18 -2.50 -2.88 14.83
N ARG A 19 -2.86 -1.93 15.71
CA ARG A 19 -4.22 -1.35 15.79
C ARG A 19 -4.65 -0.76 14.45
N ALA A 20 -3.79 0.06 13.84
CA ALA A 20 -4.05 0.68 12.54
C ALA A 20 -4.23 -0.36 11.42
N LYS A 21 -3.37 -1.38 11.34
CA LYS A 21 -3.50 -2.48 10.38
C LYS A 21 -4.84 -3.21 10.54
N GLN A 22 -5.24 -3.48 11.78
CA GLN A 22 -6.50 -4.17 12.07
C GLN A 22 -7.72 -3.34 11.66
N ALA A 23 -7.71 -2.05 11.95
CA ALA A 23 -8.77 -1.12 11.53
C ALA A 23 -8.86 -1.02 10.00
N LEU A 24 -7.73 -0.88 9.30
CA LEU A 24 -7.71 -0.87 7.84
C LEU A 24 -8.26 -2.17 7.26
N LEU A 25 -7.82 -3.33 7.77
CA LEU A 25 -8.31 -4.63 7.33
C LEU A 25 -9.83 -4.76 7.51
N GLN A 26 -10.38 -4.29 8.64
CA GLN A 26 -11.82 -4.25 8.88
C GLN A 26 -12.54 -3.35 7.88
N SER A 27 -12.03 -2.16 7.59
CA SER A 27 -12.60 -1.25 6.59
C SER A 27 -12.64 -1.88 5.20
N LEU A 28 -11.56 -2.54 4.77
CA LEU A 28 -11.50 -3.25 3.48
C LEU A 28 -12.52 -4.39 3.39
N HIS A 29 -12.73 -5.13 4.49
CA HIS A 29 -13.80 -6.14 4.56
C HIS A 29 -15.19 -5.50 4.51
N ARG A 30 -15.40 -4.38 5.22
CA ARG A 30 -16.70 -3.69 5.30
C ARG A 30 -17.17 -3.20 3.93
N VAL A 31 -16.26 -2.67 3.11
CA VAL A 31 -16.60 -2.20 1.75
C VAL A 31 -16.55 -3.33 0.71
N GLY A 32 -16.33 -4.58 1.12
CA GLY A 32 -16.26 -5.72 0.20
C GLY A 32 -15.06 -5.70 -0.76
N ALA A 33 -13.98 -4.98 -0.42
CA ALA A 33 -12.79 -4.88 -1.27
C ALA A 33 -11.95 -6.17 -1.28
N LEU A 34 -12.12 -7.02 -0.25
CA LEU A 34 -11.42 -8.29 -0.09
C LEU A 34 -12.35 -9.49 -0.34
N PRO A 35 -11.84 -10.62 -0.85
CA PRO A 35 -12.62 -11.85 -0.97
C PRO A 35 -13.01 -12.38 0.41
N LYS A 36 -14.15 -13.08 0.51
CA LYS A 36 -14.67 -13.62 1.79
C LYS A 36 -13.68 -14.49 2.57
N ARG A 37 -12.78 -15.18 1.84
CA ARG A 37 -11.70 -16.03 2.40
C ARG A 37 -10.48 -15.27 2.92
N ALA A 38 -10.39 -13.96 2.71
CA ALA A 38 -9.27 -13.18 3.21
C ALA A 38 -9.26 -13.17 4.75
N GLY A 39 -8.06 -13.23 5.33
CA GLY A 39 -7.87 -13.18 6.78
C GLY A 39 -8.51 -11.94 7.40
N ARG A 40 -8.93 -12.07 8.66
CA ARG A 40 -9.56 -10.98 9.44
C ARG A 40 -8.72 -10.49 10.62
N ASP A 41 -7.61 -11.19 10.92
CA ASP A 41 -6.65 -10.81 11.96
C ASP A 41 -5.37 -10.28 11.32
N ALA A 42 -5.05 -9.01 11.58
CA ALA A 42 -3.88 -8.32 11.03
C ALA A 42 -2.53 -8.83 11.57
N ARG A 43 -2.53 -9.62 12.65
CA ARG A 43 -1.33 -10.32 13.16
C ARG A 43 -0.95 -11.50 12.28
N ARG A 44 -1.94 -12.14 11.66
CA ARG A 44 -1.78 -13.37 10.85
C ARG A 44 -1.88 -13.13 9.36
N THR A 45 -2.36 -11.96 8.96
CA THR A 45 -2.53 -11.58 7.55
C THR A 45 -1.29 -10.84 7.05
N GLY A 46 -0.50 -11.52 6.22
CA GLY A 46 0.62 -10.91 5.50
C GLY A 46 0.17 -10.11 4.27
N MET A 47 1.10 -9.38 3.65
CA MET A 47 0.84 -8.72 2.38
C MET A 47 0.56 -9.77 1.29
N SER A 48 -0.39 -9.47 0.41
CA SER A 48 -0.72 -10.29 -0.76
C SER A 48 -1.22 -9.40 -1.89
N LYS A 49 -1.17 -9.87 -3.13
CA LYS A 49 -1.71 -9.14 -4.29
C LYS A 49 -3.19 -8.74 -4.10
N ALA A 50 -3.97 -9.57 -3.41
CA ALA A 50 -5.36 -9.26 -3.11
C ALA A 50 -5.50 -8.11 -2.10
N LEU A 51 -4.67 -8.10 -1.06
CA LEU A 51 -4.66 -7.03 -0.06
C LEU A 51 -4.12 -5.71 -0.64
N ASN A 52 -3.01 -5.79 -1.38
CA ASN A 52 -2.44 -4.66 -2.12
C ASN A 52 -3.50 -3.99 -3.00
N ARG A 53 -4.13 -4.76 -3.90
CA ARG A 53 -5.17 -4.24 -4.79
C ARG A 53 -6.38 -3.69 -4.03
N ALA A 54 -6.78 -4.34 -2.93
CA ALA A 54 -7.90 -3.86 -2.11
C ALA A 54 -7.63 -2.47 -1.51
N MET A 55 -6.41 -2.20 -1.04
CA MET A 55 -6.03 -0.88 -0.52
C MET A 55 -6.06 0.19 -1.61
N GLN A 56 -5.51 -0.11 -2.79
CA GLN A 56 -5.55 0.83 -3.91
C GLN A 56 -6.98 1.11 -4.39
N ARG A 57 -7.84 0.08 -4.43
CA ARG A 57 -9.28 0.23 -4.73
C ARG A 57 -9.99 1.09 -3.69
N TYR A 58 -9.70 0.88 -2.41
CA TYR A 58 -10.30 1.63 -1.32
C TYR A 58 -10.04 3.14 -1.46
N LEU A 59 -8.82 3.52 -1.88
CA LEU A 59 -8.50 4.91 -2.20
C LEU A 59 -9.16 5.38 -3.50
N ALA A 60 -9.18 4.54 -4.52
CA ALA A 60 -9.82 4.88 -5.81
C ALA A 60 -11.34 5.08 -5.70
N ASP A 61 -12.00 4.40 -4.77
CA ASP A 61 -13.43 4.56 -4.50
C ASP A 61 -13.74 5.76 -3.55
N SER A 62 -12.73 6.54 -3.14
CA SER A 62 -12.94 7.74 -2.31
C SER A 62 -13.46 8.95 -3.12
N HIS A 63 -14.10 9.89 -2.41
CA HIS A 63 -14.58 11.16 -2.97
C HIS A 63 -13.48 12.21 -3.20
N SER A 64 -12.21 11.87 -2.96
CA SER A 64 -11.10 12.78 -3.26
C SER A 64 -11.10 13.14 -4.75
N ALA A 65 -10.86 14.41 -5.09
CA ALA A 65 -10.82 14.86 -6.48
C ALA A 65 -9.63 14.26 -7.25
N LEU A 66 -8.49 14.08 -6.58
CA LEU A 66 -7.27 13.50 -7.12
C LEU A 66 -6.90 12.19 -6.40
N LEU A 67 -6.30 11.27 -7.15
CA LEU A 67 -5.70 10.04 -6.64
C LEU A 67 -4.25 9.97 -7.11
N GLY A 68 -3.31 9.94 -6.18
CA GLY A 68 -1.91 9.61 -6.45
C GLY A 68 -1.66 8.13 -6.23
N LEU A 69 -0.89 7.49 -7.12
CA LEU A 69 -0.48 6.09 -7.01
C LEU A 69 1.03 6.00 -7.14
N GLN A 70 1.66 5.14 -6.34
CA GLN A 70 3.09 4.90 -6.38
C GLN A 70 3.39 3.61 -7.17
N PRO A 71 4.26 3.64 -8.20
CA PRO A 71 4.64 2.44 -8.94
C PRO A 71 5.26 1.34 -8.06
N GLU A 72 5.86 1.70 -6.93
CA GLU A 72 6.33 0.75 -5.92
C GLU A 72 5.24 -0.19 -5.42
N ASP A 73 3.99 0.29 -5.29
CA ASP A 73 2.85 -0.53 -4.86
C ASP A 73 2.37 -1.45 -6.00
N TRP A 74 2.57 -1.09 -7.27
CA TRP A 74 2.26 -1.98 -8.39
C TRP A 74 3.25 -3.14 -8.46
N LEU A 75 4.50 -2.85 -8.07
CA LEU A 75 5.63 -3.77 -8.04
C LEU A 75 5.78 -4.53 -6.71
N ASP A 76 4.86 -4.35 -5.75
CA ASP A 76 4.89 -4.95 -4.41
C ASP A 76 6.24 -4.72 -3.68
N MET A 77 6.85 -3.54 -3.85
CA MET A 77 8.16 -3.22 -3.27
C MET A 77 8.07 -2.90 -1.78
N ALA A 78 8.95 -3.52 -0.98
CA ALA A 78 8.94 -3.36 0.48
C ALA A 78 9.83 -2.21 1.00
N THR A 79 10.85 -1.78 0.24
CA THR A 79 11.88 -0.86 0.74
C THR A 79 11.57 0.61 0.42
N PRO A 80 11.69 1.52 1.42
CA PRO A 80 11.38 2.93 1.21
C PRO A 80 12.45 3.62 0.34
N VAL A 81 12.06 4.66 -0.39
CA VAL A 81 13.00 5.54 -1.12
C VAL A 81 13.75 6.48 -0.18
N ASN A 82 13.11 6.84 0.93
CA ASN A 82 13.60 7.80 1.90
C ASN A 82 13.16 7.40 3.31
N ILE A 83 14.07 7.53 4.27
CA ILE A 83 13.77 7.42 5.69
C ILE A 83 14.08 8.78 6.33
N PRO A 84 13.05 9.51 6.80
CA PRO A 84 13.26 10.80 7.45
C PRO A 84 14.17 10.68 8.67
N GLY A 85 15.06 11.67 8.85
CA GLY A 85 16.00 11.70 9.98
C GLY A 85 17.26 10.85 9.79
N THR A 86 17.57 10.40 8.57
CA THR A 86 18.85 9.77 8.23
C THR A 86 19.61 10.56 7.17
N SER A 87 20.93 10.49 7.24
CA SER A 87 21.89 11.00 6.26
C SER A 87 22.63 9.83 5.62
N ASP A 88 23.74 9.40 6.21
CA ASP A 88 24.60 8.33 5.67
C ASP A 88 24.16 6.93 6.12
N GLU A 89 23.20 6.83 7.04
CA GLU A 89 22.73 5.55 7.58
C GLU A 89 21.87 4.76 6.60
N TYR A 90 21.19 5.44 5.66
CA TYR A 90 20.35 4.84 4.64
C TYR A 90 20.61 5.51 3.28
N PRO A 91 20.66 4.76 2.17
CA PRO A 91 20.85 5.33 0.83
C PRO A 91 19.58 6.05 0.33
N ASN A 92 19.20 7.13 1.01
CA ASN A 92 18.07 7.99 0.67
C ASN A 92 18.19 8.46 -0.79
N TRP A 93 17.06 8.52 -1.48
CA TRP A 93 16.93 9.02 -2.86
C TRP A 93 17.67 8.21 -3.92
N ARG A 94 18.12 6.98 -3.60
CA ARG A 94 18.90 6.13 -4.51
C ARG A 94 18.20 4.85 -4.93
N ARG A 95 17.15 4.42 -4.20
CA ARG A 95 16.44 3.17 -4.45
C ARG A 95 15.62 3.25 -5.75
N LYS A 96 16.06 2.54 -6.78
CA LYS A 96 15.36 2.40 -8.07
C LYS A 96 14.13 1.49 -7.96
N LEU A 97 13.20 1.61 -8.92
CA LEU A 97 12.14 0.61 -9.10
C LEU A 97 12.75 -0.77 -9.43
N SER A 98 12.04 -1.84 -9.08
CA SER A 98 12.49 -3.22 -9.31
C SER A 98 12.33 -3.70 -10.76
N ALA A 99 11.73 -2.88 -11.63
CA ALA A 99 11.53 -3.18 -13.05
C ALA A 99 11.76 -1.92 -13.91
N THR A 100 12.08 -2.11 -15.20
CA THR A 100 12.09 -1.01 -16.16
C THR A 100 10.67 -0.59 -16.53
N LEU A 101 10.52 0.54 -17.22
CA LEU A 101 9.21 1.02 -17.67
C LEU A 101 8.59 0.06 -18.69
N GLU A 102 9.40 -0.49 -19.60
CA GLU A 102 8.96 -1.44 -20.63
C GLU A 102 8.40 -2.71 -19.97
N THR A 103 9.10 -3.27 -18.98
CA THR A 103 8.61 -4.42 -18.23
C THR A 103 7.36 -4.07 -17.42
N LEU A 104 7.34 -2.93 -16.74
CA LEU A 104 6.21 -2.51 -15.89
C LEU A 104 4.91 -2.37 -16.71
N PHE A 105 4.98 -1.75 -17.89
CA PHE A 105 3.81 -1.48 -18.73
C PHE A 105 3.47 -2.61 -19.71
N SER A 106 4.35 -3.59 -19.89
CA SER A 106 4.02 -4.83 -20.61
C SER A 106 3.49 -5.95 -19.70
N ASP A 107 3.57 -5.80 -18.37
CA ASP A 107 3.01 -6.76 -17.42
C ASP A 107 1.46 -6.72 -17.43
N PRO A 108 0.79 -7.82 -17.79
CA PRO A 108 -0.67 -7.90 -17.77
C PRO A 108 -1.29 -7.63 -16.40
N ALA A 109 -0.57 -7.91 -15.30
CA ALA A 109 -1.05 -7.65 -13.95
C ALA A 109 -1.14 -6.14 -13.67
N THR A 110 -0.14 -5.37 -14.11
CA THR A 110 -0.12 -3.90 -14.02
C THR A 110 -1.24 -3.30 -14.86
N ASP A 111 -1.37 -3.70 -16.14
CA ASP A 111 -2.46 -3.20 -17.00
C ASP A 111 -3.84 -3.50 -16.39
N THR A 112 -4.06 -4.72 -15.89
CA THR A 112 -5.31 -5.11 -15.23
C THR A 112 -5.59 -4.24 -14.01
N LEU A 113 -4.59 -3.99 -13.16
CA LEU A 113 -4.72 -3.14 -11.98
C LEU A 113 -5.09 -1.71 -12.38
N LEU A 114 -4.35 -1.09 -13.29
CA LEU A 114 -4.55 0.30 -13.68
C LEU A 114 -5.89 0.53 -14.38
N ARG A 115 -6.35 -0.43 -15.21
CA ARG A 115 -7.69 -0.38 -15.82
C ARG A 115 -8.80 -0.43 -14.78
N ASP A 116 -8.69 -1.33 -13.79
CA ASP A 116 -9.66 -1.44 -12.70
C ASP A 116 -9.72 -0.16 -11.85
N LEU A 117 -8.58 0.41 -11.46
CA LEU A 117 -8.54 1.67 -10.71
C LEU A 117 -9.11 2.84 -11.53
N THR A 118 -8.80 2.91 -12.83
CA THR A 118 -9.34 3.94 -13.74
C THR A 118 -10.85 3.83 -13.86
N ALA A 119 -11.39 2.62 -14.01
CA ALA A 119 -12.83 2.40 -14.11
C ALA A 119 -13.57 2.86 -12.84
N ARG A 120 -13.01 2.60 -11.66
CA ARG A 120 -13.55 3.05 -10.36
C ARG A 120 -13.61 4.57 -10.27
N ARG A 121 -12.52 5.26 -10.61
CA ARG A 121 -12.45 6.73 -10.59
C ARG A 121 -13.46 7.36 -11.56
N LYS A 122 -13.63 6.80 -12.76
CA LYS A 122 -14.62 7.29 -13.73
C LYS A 122 -16.07 7.05 -13.31
N ARG A 123 -16.35 5.99 -12.53
CA ARG A 123 -17.70 5.73 -12.03
C ARG A 123 -18.17 6.82 -11.07
N LEU A 124 -17.30 7.29 -10.18
CA LEU A 124 -17.65 8.33 -9.22
C LEU A 124 -17.92 9.70 -9.85
N LEU A 125 -17.30 10.00 -11.00
CA LEU A 125 -17.53 11.25 -11.73
C LEU A 125 -18.88 11.29 -12.47
N ARG A 126 -19.62 10.17 -12.53
CA ARG A 126 -20.91 10.05 -13.23
C ARG A 126 -22.11 10.05 -12.28
N ASN A 127 -21.87 10.11 -10.98
CA ASN A 127 -22.88 10.25 -9.93
C ASN A 127 -22.83 11.67 -9.37
#